data_AF-A0AAF0C351-F1
#
_entry.id   AF-A0AAF0C351-F1
#
_cell.length_a   1.000
_cell.length_b   1.000
_cell.length_c   1.000
_cell.angle_alpha   90.00
_cell.angle_beta   90.00
_cell.angle_gamma   90.00
#
_symmetry.space_group_name_H-M   'P 1'
#
loop_
_entity.id
_entity.type
_entity.pdbx_description
1 polymer ?
#
loop_
_entity_poly.entity_id
_entity_poly.type
_entity_poly.pdbx_seq_one_letter_code
_entity_poly.pdbx_strand_id
1 'polypeptide(L)'
;MELHFFPGQKLLLALHITGNNQVKVAGRYEAWSGPSTGGTDPRMPEEPTWPGEYIIAKAKVYLTPSWKLSGIKWGTPLQDKPSINDVWYRINSKTWASVKKDHAISRKDIIRLHFELYQIRTVPATWVFNDFGPVVIMWFKDRNNNKQLDGDETLSGQFFHTTPENEAQVSANLPVTFKNSHGCIHLHPKDRNLLFSQGFFNPGTPFTIHSYYERYLEKPL
;
A
#
# COMPACT_ATOMS: atom_id res chain seq x y z
N MET A 1 14.98 -2.68 15.57
CA MET A 1 14.67 -2.91 14.15
C MET A 1 14.31 -1.57 13.57
N GLU A 2 14.71 -1.27 12.34
CA GLU A 2 14.43 0.00 11.67
C GLU A 2 14.25 -0.21 10.17
N LEU A 3 13.53 0.71 9.53
CA LEU A 3 13.35 0.78 8.09
C LEU A 3 13.99 2.04 7.53
N HIS A 4 14.73 1.92 6.43
CA HIS A 4 15.31 3.05 5.72
C HIS A 4 14.92 2.98 4.25
N PHE A 5 14.26 4.01 3.75
CA PHE A 5 13.83 4.09 2.36
C PHE A 5 14.63 5.16 1.61
N PHE A 6 15.28 4.74 0.53
CA PHE A 6 16.04 5.58 -0.40
C PHE A 6 15.24 5.71 -1.70
N PRO A 7 14.37 6.72 -1.83
CA PRO A 7 13.47 6.83 -2.97
C PRO A 7 14.20 6.94 -4.32
N GLY A 8 15.35 7.62 -4.37
CA GLY A 8 16.18 7.74 -5.57
C GLY A 8 16.79 6.41 -6.06
N GLN A 9 16.89 5.41 -5.18
CA GLN A 9 17.38 4.06 -5.50
C GLN A 9 16.27 3.01 -5.55
N LYS A 10 15.02 3.38 -5.23
CA LYS A 10 13.89 2.45 -5.07
C LYS A 10 14.21 1.32 -4.10
N LEU A 11 14.91 1.67 -3.03
CA LEU A 11 15.49 0.70 -2.09
C LEU A 11 14.90 0.92 -0.70
N LEU A 12 14.23 -0.10 -0.19
CA LEU A 12 13.86 -0.20 1.22
C LEU A 12 14.83 -1.18 1.91
N LEU A 13 15.57 -0.68 2.89
CA LEU A 13 16.41 -1.47 3.78
C LEU A 13 15.67 -1.80 5.06
N ALA A 14 15.76 -3.05 5.47
CA ALA A 14 15.29 -3.51 6.76
C ALA A 14 16.50 -3.87 7.63
N LEU A 15 16.61 -3.21 8.78
CA LEU A 15 17.81 -3.23 9.63
C LEU A 15 17.50 -3.81 11.01
N HIS A 16 18.35 -4.72 11.49
CA HIS A 16 18.37 -5.12 12.90
C HIS A 16 19.45 -4.33 13.63
N ILE A 17 19.05 -3.71 14.74
CA ILE A 17 19.97 -3.10 15.69
C ILE A 17 20.16 -4.09 16.83
N THR A 18 21.41 -4.45 17.08
CA THR A 18 21.80 -5.32 18.20
C THR A 18 22.21 -4.48 19.42
N GLY A 19 22.33 -5.11 20.59
CA GLY A 19 22.60 -4.42 21.87
C GLY A 19 23.89 -3.58 21.92
N ASN A 20 24.79 -3.74 20.95
CA ASN A 20 26.02 -2.95 20.82
C ASN A 20 25.90 -1.80 19.80
N ASN A 21 24.66 -1.41 19.43
CA ASN A 21 24.36 -0.50 18.31
C ASN A 21 24.92 -0.96 16.95
N GLN A 22 25.31 -2.24 16.81
CA GLN A 22 25.70 -2.76 15.51
C GLN A 22 24.44 -2.94 14.65
N VAL A 23 24.51 -2.37 13.46
CA VAL A 23 23.47 -2.43 12.44
C VAL A 23 23.76 -3.60 11.51
N LYS A 24 22.79 -4.52 11.38
CA LYS A 24 22.82 -5.62 10.41
C LYS A 24 21.70 -5.43 9.40
N VAL A 25 22.04 -5.47 8.11
CA VAL A 25 21.04 -5.53 7.03
C VAL A 25 20.36 -6.90 7.07
N ALA A 26 19.06 -6.91 7.36
CA ALA A 26 18.24 -8.12 7.33
C ALA A 26 17.56 -8.34 5.98
N GLY A 27 17.32 -7.27 5.23
CA GLY A 27 16.70 -7.36 3.92
C GLY A 27 16.88 -6.10 3.08
N ARG A 28 16.77 -6.30 1.77
CA ARG A 28 16.79 -5.27 0.73
C ARG A 28 15.60 -5.53 -0.17
N TYR A 29 14.75 -4.54 -0.31
CA TYR A 29 13.49 -4.68 -1.02
C TYR A 29 13.36 -3.57 -2.05
N GLU A 30 12.86 -3.94 -3.22
CA GLU A 30 12.47 -2.95 -4.20
C GLU A 30 11.18 -2.26 -3.72
N ALA A 31 11.21 -0.94 -3.70
CA ALA A 31 10.10 -0.11 -3.22
C ALA A 31 9.99 1.15 -4.08
N TRP A 32 8.80 1.45 -4.58
CA TRP A 32 8.57 2.57 -5.48
C TRP A 32 7.71 3.63 -4.84
N SER A 33 8.12 4.89 -4.99
CA SER A 33 7.50 6.02 -4.33
C SER A 33 6.87 6.98 -5.31
N GLY A 34 6.46 8.15 -4.82
CA GLY A 34 6.22 9.29 -5.70
C GLY A 34 7.46 9.66 -6.52
N PRO A 35 7.31 10.36 -7.64
CA PRO A 35 8.45 10.89 -8.39
C PRO A 35 9.18 11.99 -7.60
N SER A 36 10.47 12.23 -7.89
CA SER A 36 11.27 13.28 -7.23
C SER A 36 10.79 14.70 -7.54
N THR A 37 10.06 14.85 -8.64
CA THR A 37 9.39 16.07 -9.09
C THR A 37 7.91 15.77 -9.24
N GLY A 38 7.03 16.74 -8.97
CA GLY A 38 5.60 16.56 -9.18
C GLY A 38 5.28 16.00 -10.58
N GLY A 39 4.29 15.13 -10.67
CA GLY A 39 3.88 14.51 -11.92
C GLY A 39 2.79 15.29 -12.65
N THR A 40 2.28 14.69 -13.72
CA THR A 40 1.34 15.33 -14.66
C THR A 40 -0.05 14.72 -14.65
N ASP A 41 -0.36 13.84 -13.69
CA ASP A 41 -1.71 13.29 -13.55
C ASP A 41 -2.72 14.44 -13.37
N PRO A 42 -3.71 14.56 -14.29
CA PRO A 42 -4.63 15.70 -14.31
C PRO A 42 -5.70 15.65 -13.21
N ARG A 43 -5.87 14.52 -12.52
CA ARG A 43 -6.85 14.34 -11.43
C ARG A 43 -6.23 14.58 -10.07
N MET A 44 -5.04 14.03 -9.87
CA MET A 44 -4.25 14.22 -8.66
C MET A 44 -2.78 14.14 -9.10
N PRO A 45 -2.07 15.28 -9.19
CA PRO A 45 -0.67 15.26 -9.57
C PRO A 45 0.12 14.34 -8.64
N GLU A 46 0.98 13.50 -9.20
CA GLU A 46 1.90 12.72 -8.39
C GLU A 46 2.76 13.68 -7.56
N GLU A 47 2.96 13.39 -6.28
CA GLU A 47 3.81 14.19 -5.40
C GLU A 47 5.01 13.37 -4.91
N PRO A 48 6.14 14.02 -4.56
CA PRO A 48 7.25 13.34 -3.92
C PRO A 48 6.84 12.75 -2.57
N THR A 49 7.37 11.57 -2.28
CA THR A 49 7.29 10.99 -0.94
C THR A 49 8.17 11.82 0.00
N TRP A 50 7.63 12.20 1.16
CA TRP A 50 8.26 13.21 2.01
C TRP A 50 9.44 12.63 2.80
N PRO A 51 10.66 13.20 2.67
CA PRO A 51 11.79 12.82 3.51
C PRO A 51 11.54 13.17 4.98
N GLY A 52 12.07 12.34 5.87
CA GLY A 52 11.97 12.57 7.31
C GLY A 52 12.12 11.30 8.13
N GLU A 53 12.08 11.48 9.45
CA GLU A 53 12.06 10.42 10.43
C GLU A 53 10.63 10.24 10.95
N TYR A 54 10.19 8.99 10.96
CA TYR A 54 8.83 8.59 11.27
C TYR A 54 8.82 7.34 12.14
N ILE A 55 7.66 7.05 12.71
CA ILE A 55 7.39 5.84 13.48
C ILE A 55 6.23 5.10 12.82
N ILE A 56 6.38 3.80 12.58
CA ILE A 56 5.26 2.94 12.16
C ILE A 56 4.18 2.98 13.24
N ALA A 57 2.98 3.39 12.88
CA ALA A 57 1.85 3.48 13.79
C ALA A 57 1.06 2.18 13.86
N LYS A 58 0.62 1.70 12.70
CA LYS A 58 -0.30 0.55 12.57
C LYS A 58 -0.44 0.12 11.13
N ALA A 59 -0.92 -1.11 10.95
CA ALA A 59 -1.40 -1.62 9.69
C ALA A 59 -2.92 -1.78 9.72
N LYS A 60 -3.62 -1.34 8.66
CA LYS A 60 -5.07 -1.51 8.55
C LYS A 60 -5.54 -1.53 7.09
N VAL A 61 -6.79 -1.93 6.87
CA VAL A 61 -7.46 -1.65 5.59
C VAL A 61 -7.73 -0.15 5.49
N TYR A 62 -7.41 0.42 4.33
CA TYR A 62 -7.74 1.81 4.01
C TYR A 62 -8.94 1.87 3.07
N LEU A 63 -9.89 2.72 3.43
CA LEU A 63 -11.07 3.02 2.63
C LEU A 63 -11.15 4.54 2.46
N THR A 64 -11.45 4.99 1.26
CA THR A 64 -11.56 6.42 0.97
C THR A 64 -12.58 6.66 -0.16
N PRO A 65 -13.37 7.74 -0.09
CA PRO A 65 -14.24 8.14 -1.19
C PRO A 65 -13.47 8.77 -2.35
N SER A 66 -12.22 9.21 -2.15
CA SER A 66 -11.42 9.89 -3.18
C SER A 66 -11.05 8.96 -4.34
N TRP A 67 -10.96 7.65 -4.06
CA TRP A 67 -10.64 6.63 -5.05
C TRP A 67 -11.83 5.68 -5.19
N LYS A 68 -12.50 5.70 -6.35
CA LYS A 68 -13.79 5.04 -6.57
C LYS A 68 -13.80 3.55 -6.21
N LEU A 69 -12.69 2.84 -6.46
CA LEU A 69 -12.57 1.40 -6.20
C LEU A 69 -12.18 1.07 -4.75
N SER A 70 -11.80 2.09 -3.98
CA SER A 70 -11.31 1.99 -2.60
C SER A 70 -12.40 2.23 -1.55
N GLY A 71 -13.68 2.24 -1.96
CA GLY A 71 -14.82 2.28 -1.03
C GLY A 71 -15.20 0.92 -0.43
N ILE A 72 -14.71 -0.18 -1.01
CA ILE A 72 -14.97 -1.56 -0.56
C ILE A 72 -13.65 -2.18 -0.10
N LYS A 73 -13.67 -2.88 1.05
CA LYS A 73 -12.50 -3.57 1.59
C LYS A 73 -12.07 -4.70 0.65
N TRP A 74 -10.77 -4.83 0.41
CA TRP A 74 -10.19 -5.98 -0.27
C TRP A 74 -10.61 -7.30 0.39
N GLY A 75 -10.92 -8.31 -0.42
CA GLY A 75 -11.39 -9.62 0.04
C GLY A 75 -12.86 -9.66 0.47
N THR A 76 -13.59 -8.54 0.39
CA THR A 76 -15.04 -8.54 0.67
C THR A 76 -15.76 -9.49 -0.29
N PRO A 77 -16.53 -10.48 0.20
CA PRO A 77 -17.28 -11.39 -0.65
C PRO A 77 -18.22 -10.66 -1.60
N LEU A 78 -18.29 -11.13 -2.85
CA LEU A 78 -19.17 -10.63 -3.89
C LEU A 78 -20.21 -11.69 -4.28
N GLN A 79 -21.37 -11.20 -4.72
CA GLN A 79 -22.44 -12.02 -5.26
C GLN A 79 -22.85 -11.44 -6.61
N ASP A 80 -22.65 -12.20 -7.68
CA ASP A 80 -23.11 -11.81 -9.02
C ASP A 80 -24.65 -11.88 -9.11
N LYS A 81 -25.28 -10.82 -9.62
CA LYS A 81 -26.73 -10.69 -9.78
C LYS A 81 -27.07 -10.34 -11.24
N PRO A 82 -26.90 -11.27 -12.19
CA PRO A 82 -27.08 -10.99 -13.61
C PRO A 82 -28.52 -10.60 -13.98
N SER A 83 -29.53 -11.15 -13.28
CA SER A 83 -30.96 -10.87 -13.55
C SER A 83 -31.35 -9.41 -13.34
N ILE A 84 -30.61 -8.68 -12.50
CA ILE A 84 -30.81 -7.25 -12.24
C ILE A 84 -29.60 -6.41 -12.71
N ASN A 85 -28.69 -7.01 -13.48
CA ASN A 85 -27.45 -6.42 -13.98
C ASN A 85 -26.64 -5.67 -12.90
N ASP A 86 -26.38 -6.38 -11.79
CA ASP A 86 -25.70 -5.82 -10.61
C ASP A 86 -24.71 -6.83 -10.01
N VAL A 87 -23.86 -6.35 -9.11
CA VAL A 87 -23.03 -7.16 -8.21
C VAL A 87 -23.27 -6.65 -6.80
N TRP A 88 -23.50 -7.58 -5.89
CA TRP A 88 -23.66 -7.24 -4.48
C TRP A 88 -22.40 -7.54 -3.69
N TYR A 89 -22.10 -6.72 -2.70
CA TYR A 89 -20.98 -6.91 -1.77
C TYR A 89 -21.51 -7.13 -0.35
N ARG A 90 -20.80 -7.94 0.42
CA ARG A 90 -21.19 -8.30 1.77
C ARG A 90 -20.79 -7.21 2.77
N ILE A 91 -21.76 -6.58 3.42
CA ILE A 91 -21.52 -5.57 4.46
C ILE A 91 -21.21 -6.26 5.80
N ASN A 92 -21.98 -7.29 6.13
CA ASN A 92 -21.83 -8.08 7.36
C ASN A 92 -22.29 -9.53 7.14
N SER A 93 -22.35 -10.34 8.18
CA SER A 93 -22.70 -11.76 8.06
C SER A 93 -24.06 -12.04 7.42
N LYS A 94 -25.01 -11.10 7.46
CA LYS A 94 -26.39 -11.29 6.96
C LYS A 94 -26.78 -10.31 5.84
N THR A 95 -26.08 -9.19 5.71
CA THR A 95 -26.47 -8.10 4.81
C THR A 95 -25.57 -8.01 3.58
N TRP A 96 -26.22 -7.94 2.43
CA TRP A 96 -25.62 -7.64 1.13
C TRP A 96 -26.16 -6.30 0.61
N ALA A 97 -25.33 -5.55 -0.11
CA ALA A 97 -25.73 -4.28 -0.73
C ALA A 97 -25.22 -4.17 -2.16
N SER A 98 -25.79 -3.23 -2.91
CA SER A 98 -25.56 -3.06 -4.34
C SER A 98 -24.30 -2.24 -4.61
N VAL A 99 -23.33 -2.83 -5.32
CA VAL A 99 -22.13 -2.10 -5.75
C VAL A 99 -22.51 -0.98 -6.72
N LYS A 100 -23.48 -1.24 -7.62
CA LYS A 100 -23.94 -0.25 -8.59
C LYS A 100 -24.59 0.97 -7.91
N LYS A 101 -25.46 0.74 -6.92
CA LYS A 101 -26.14 1.83 -6.20
C LYS A 101 -25.18 2.61 -5.31
N ASP A 102 -24.33 1.91 -4.56
CA ASP A 102 -23.56 2.53 -3.49
C ASP A 102 -22.25 3.14 -3.99
N HIS A 103 -21.66 2.58 -5.05
CA HIS A 103 -20.34 2.99 -5.57
C HIS A 103 -20.37 3.44 -7.04
N ALA A 104 -21.54 3.41 -7.70
CA ALA A 104 -21.69 3.75 -9.11
C ALA A 104 -20.77 2.94 -10.05
N ILE A 105 -20.49 1.68 -9.71
CA ILE A 105 -19.68 0.75 -10.54
C ILE A 105 -20.62 -0.32 -11.09
N SER A 106 -20.71 -0.42 -12.42
CA SER A 106 -21.61 -1.41 -13.04
C SER A 106 -21.02 -2.82 -12.99
N ARG A 107 -21.89 -3.84 -13.12
CA ARG A 107 -21.46 -5.23 -13.31
C ARG A 107 -20.50 -5.38 -14.49
N LYS A 108 -20.74 -4.66 -15.59
CA LYS A 108 -19.87 -4.66 -16.77
C LYS A 108 -18.48 -4.09 -16.44
N ASP A 109 -18.42 -3.03 -15.65
CA ASP A 109 -17.14 -2.45 -15.21
C ASP A 109 -16.36 -3.44 -14.33
N ILE A 110 -17.04 -4.13 -13.42
CA ILE A 110 -16.40 -5.15 -12.56
C ILE A 110 -15.80 -6.27 -13.40
N ILE A 111 -16.54 -6.79 -14.39
CA ILE A 111 -16.04 -7.83 -15.30
C ILE A 111 -14.87 -7.30 -16.14
N ARG A 112 -14.93 -6.05 -16.60
CA ARG A 112 -13.86 -5.42 -17.36
C ARG A 112 -12.58 -5.28 -16.51
N LEU A 113 -12.69 -4.74 -15.31
CA LEU A 113 -11.57 -4.60 -14.36
C LEU A 113 -10.97 -5.96 -14.00
N HIS A 114 -11.81 -6.97 -13.76
CA HIS A 114 -11.33 -8.32 -13.47
C HIS A 114 -10.60 -8.94 -14.66
N PHE A 115 -11.07 -8.70 -15.88
CA PHE A 115 -10.37 -9.11 -17.09
C PHE A 115 -9.04 -8.37 -17.26
N GLU A 116 -9.00 -7.06 -17.01
CA GLU A 116 -7.75 -6.28 -17.09
C GLU A 116 -6.67 -6.80 -16.12
N LEU A 117 -7.06 -7.14 -14.89
CA LEU A 117 -6.13 -7.60 -13.86
C LEU A 117 -5.78 -9.10 -13.96
N TYR A 118 -6.77 -9.95 -14.17
CA TYR A 118 -6.64 -11.42 -14.03
C TYR A 118 -6.90 -12.17 -15.34
N GLN A 119 -7.23 -11.49 -16.45
CA GLN A 119 -7.58 -12.09 -17.75
C GLN A 119 -8.80 -13.03 -17.69
N ILE A 120 -9.68 -12.84 -16.71
CA ILE A 120 -10.90 -13.64 -16.51
C ILE A 120 -12.14 -12.77 -16.70
N ARG A 121 -13.05 -13.17 -17.59
CA ARG A 121 -14.28 -12.41 -17.93
C ARG A 121 -15.49 -12.79 -17.05
N THR A 122 -15.31 -12.75 -15.74
CA THR A 122 -16.39 -13.01 -14.76
C THR A 122 -16.35 -12.00 -13.63
N VAL A 123 -17.40 -11.97 -12.81
CA VAL A 123 -17.35 -11.28 -11.51
C VAL A 123 -16.43 -12.10 -10.58
N PRO A 124 -15.43 -11.49 -9.91
CA PRO A 124 -14.60 -12.22 -8.96
C PRO A 124 -15.40 -12.62 -7.72
N ALA A 125 -14.96 -13.66 -7.01
CA ALA A 125 -15.62 -14.11 -5.78
C ALA A 125 -15.50 -13.09 -4.63
N THR A 126 -14.47 -12.24 -4.66
CA THR A 126 -14.21 -11.20 -3.67
C THR A 126 -13.78 -9.90 -4.33
N TRP A 127 -13.93 -8.77 -3.64
CA TRP A 127 -13.45 -7.48 -4.08
C TRP A 127 -11.91 -7.45 -4.11
N VAL A 128 -11.32 -7.18 -5.28
CA VAL A 128 -9.86 -7.18 -5.51
C VAL A 128 -9.39 -5.90 -6.19
N PHE A 129 -10.17 -4.82 -6.06
CA PHE A 129 -9.97 -3.58 -6.82
C PHE A 129 -9.59 -2.39 -5.93
N ASN A 130 -9.44 -2.57 -4.62
CA ASN A 130 -9.07 -1.47 -3.73
C ASN A 130 -7.64 -1.01 -4.06
N ASP A 131 -7.47 0.26 -4.45
CA ASP A 131 -6.22 0.84 -4.94
C ASP A 131 -5.09 0.78 -3.90
N PHE A 132 -5.45 0.61 -2.62
CA PHE A 132 -4.54 0.48 -1.49
C PHE A 132 -4.28 -0.98 -1.08
N GLY A 133 -4.70 -1.93 -1.92
CA GLY A 133 -4.47 -3.35 -1.70
C GLY A 133 -5.20 -3.91 -0.47
N PRO A 134 -4.73 -5.05 0.08
CA PRO A 134 -5.36 -5.67 1.24
C PRO A 134 -5.07 -4.94 2.55
N VAL A 135 -3.97 -4.18 2.63
CA VAL A 135 -3.53 -3.51 3.85
C VAL A 135 -2.59 -2.36 3.50
N VAL A 136 -2.73 -1.26 4.24
CA VAL A 136 -1.76 -0.17 4.28
C VAL A 136 -1.00 -0.18 5.59
N ILE A 137 0.26 0.22 5.55
CA ILE A 137 1.08 0.47 6.74
C ILE A 137 1.23 1.98 6.88
N MET A 138 0.77 2.48 8.02
CA MET A 138 0.68 3.90 8.33
C MET A 138 1.78 4.28 9.30
N TRP A 139 2.29 5.50 9.16
CA TRP A 139 3.29 6.09 10.04
C TRP A 139 2.91 7.51 10.43
N PHE A 140 3.62 8.07 11.40
CA PHE A 140 3.48 9.45 11.86
C PHE A 140 4.85 10.03 12.18
N LYS A 141 4.93 11.35 12.27
CA LYS A 141 6.13 12.05 12.73
C LYS A 141 6.04 12.18 14.25
N ASP A 142 6.98 11.56 14.95
CA ASP A 142 7.12 11.64 16.41
C ASP A 142 7.78 12.97 16.79
N ARG A 143 7.03 13.83 17.47
CA ARG A 143 7.40 15.20 17.86
C ARG A 143 7.93 15.28 19.27
N ASN A 144 7.54 14.35 20.14
CA ASN A 144 7.92 14.34 21.56
C ASN A 144 8.89 13.19 21.90
N ASN A 145 9.29 12.39 20.90
CA ASN A 145 10.23 11.29 20.97
C ASN A 145 9.77 10.13 21.88
N ASN A 146 8.45 9.92 22.02
CA ASN A 146 7.88 8.86 22.85
C ASN A 146 7.43 7.62 22.06
N LYS A 147 7.55 7.66 20.73
CA LYS A 147 7.19 6.60 19.77
C LYS A 147 5.72 6.18 19.79
N GLN A 148 4.85 7.04 20.31
CA GLN A 148 3.41 6.83 20.40
C GLN A 148 2.71 7.95 19.68
N LEU A 149 1.67 7.61 18.90
CA LEU A 149 0.85 8.61 18.25
C LEU A 149 -0.06 9.27 19.29
N ASP A 150 0.34 10.44 19.78
CA ASP A 150 -0.41 11.21 20.79
C ASP A 150 -0.29 12.74 20.62
N GLY A 151 -0.90 13.49 21.55
CA GLY A 151 -0.87 14.95 21.52
C GLY A 151 -1.48 15.54 20.24
N ASP A 152 -0.68 16.34 19.52
CA ASP A 152 -1.05 17.00 18.26
C ASP A 152 -0.52 16.27 17.01
N GLU A 153 -0.01 15.06 17.17
CA GLU A 153 0.52 14.25 16.09
C GLU A 153 -0.60 13.62 15.25
N THR A 154 -0.31 13.41 13.97
CA THR A 154 -1.27 12.86 13.03
C THR A 154 -0.60 11.83 12.14
N LEU A 155 -1.41 10.87 11.67
CA LEU A 155 -0.96 9.92 10.67
C LEU A 155 -0.62 10.64 9.36
N SER A 156 0.48 10.22 8.74
CA SER A 156 0.83 10.61 7.38
C SER A 156 -0.31 10.25 6.41
N GLY A 157 -0.49 11.08 5.39
CA GLY A 157 -1.35 10.75 4.23
C GLY A 157 -0.69 9.77 3.24
N GLN A 158 0.60 9.49 3.43
CA GLN A 158 1.39 8.54 2.63
C GLN A 158 1.53 7.22 3.39
N PHE A 159 1.45 6.10 2.67
CA PHE A 159 1.45 4.75 3.25
C PHE A 159 2.38 3.80 2.50
N PHE A 160 2.76 2.69 3.13
CA PHE A 160 3.24 1.53 2.39
C PHE A 160 2.02 0.71 2.00
N HIS A 161 1.94 0.28 0.75
CA HIS A 161 0.90 -0.66 0.32
C HIS A 161 1.29 -1.39 -0.97
N THR A 162 0.42 -2.28 -1.42
CA THR A 162 0.47 -2.87 -2.76
C THR A 162 -0.67 -2.31 -3.59
N THR A 163 -0.60 -2.47 -4.91
CA THR A 163 -1.71 -2.12 -5.81
C THR A 163 -2.49 -3.36 -6.28
N PRO A 164 -3.72 -3.20 -6.79
CA PRO A 164 -4.46 -4.30 -7.41
C PRO A 164 -3.68 -5.07 -8.48
N GLU A 165 -2.94 -4.35 -9.33
CA GLU A 165 -2.11 -4.92 -10.38
C GLU A 165 -1.01 -5.81 -9.80
N ASN A 166 -0.31 -5.34 -8.76
CA ASN A 166 0.78 -6.11 -8.16
C ASN A 166 0.27 -7.39 -7.48
N GLU A 167 -0.87 -7.32 -6.78
CA GLU A 167 -1.51 -8.51 -6.21
C GLU A 167 -1.95 -9.49 -7.30
N ALA A 168 -2.55 -9.01 -8.38
CA ALA A 168 -2.96 -9.84 -9.51
C ALA A 168 -1.76 -10.52 -10.18
N GLN A 169 -0.67 -9.78 -10.43
CA GLN A 169 0.59 -10.29 -10.99
C GLN A 169 1.14 -11.44 -10.13
N VAL A 170 1.23 -11.25 -8.81
CA VAL A 170 1.71 -12.31 -7.90
C VAL A 170 0.77 -13.52 -7.92
N SER A 171 -0.54 -13.32 -7.93
CA SER A 171 -1.51 -14.43 -7.97
C SER A 171 -1.42 -15.27 -9.25
N ALA A 172 -1.05 -14.63 -10.36
CA ALA A 172 -0.86 -15.27 -11.67
C ALA A 172 0.59 -15.76 -11.89
N ASN A 173 1.47 -15.63 -10.89
CA ASN A 173 2.90 -15.92 -10.99
C ASN A 173 3.60 -15.17 -12.13
N LEU A 174 3.19 -13.92 -12.37
CA LEU A 174 3.79 -13.01 -13.34
C LEU A 174 4.82 -12.09 -12.66
N PRO A 175 5.79 -11.55 -13.41
CA PRO A 175 6.67 -10.50 -12.91
C PRO A 175 5.87 -9.28 -12.42
N VAL A 176 6.22 -8.79 -11.24
CA VAL A 176 5.64 -7.56 -10.69
C VAL A 176 6.27 -6.35 -11.36
N THR A 177 5.43 -5.42 -11.79
CA THR A 177 5.88 -4.16 -12.40
C THR A 177 5.37 -2.99 -11.58
N PHE A 178 6.22 -2.02 -11.29
CA PHE A 178 5.85 -0.85 -10.52
C PHE A 178 5.60 0.38 -11.40
N LYS A 179 4.78 1.27 -10.85
CA LYS A 179 4.58 2.65 -11.32
C LYS A 179 4.80 3.57 -10.13
N ASN A 180 5.22 4.80 -10.42
CA ASN A 180 5.30 5.85 -9.40
C ASN A 180 3.89 6.08 -8.81
N SER A 181 3.86 6.39 -7.52
CA SER A 181 2.64 6.65 -6.76
C SER A 181 2.36 8.16 -6.65
N HIS A 182 1.27 8.50 -5.96
CA HIS A 182 0.97 9.84 -5.47
C HIS A 182 1.57 10.10 -4.08
N GLY A 183 2.81 9.66 -3.85
CA GLY A 183 3.53 9.85 -2.58
C GLY A 183 3.55 8.64 -1.65
N CYS A 184 2.69 7.63 -1.86
CA CYS A 184 2.77 6.35 -1.13
C CYS A 184 4.00 5.51 -1.56
N ILE A 185 4.35 4.49 -0.79
CA ILE A 185 5.45 3.57 -1.12
C ILE A 185 4.85 2.21 -1.50
N HIS A 186 4.93 1.86 -2.78
CA HIS A 186 4.52 0.58 -3.32
C HIS A 186 5.58 -0.49 -3.07
N LEU A 187 5.15 -1.64 -2.59
CA LEU A 187 6.00 -2.80 -2.30
C LEU A 187 5.59 -4.00 -3.14
N HIS A 188 6.52 -4.93 -3.34
CA HIS A 188 6.17 -6.24 -3.86
C HIS A 188 5.31 -6.99 -2.81
N PRO A 189 4.19 -7.65 -3.17
CA PRO A 189 3.31 -8.30 -2.19
C PRO A 189 4.02 -9.35 -1.31
N LYS A 190 4.93 -10.15 -1.89
CA LYS A 190 5.77 -11.10 -1.14
C LYS A 190 6.69 -10.40 -0.13
N ASP A 191 7.30 -9.28 -0.49
CA ASP A 191 8.23 -8.53 0.38
C ASP A 191 7.48 -7.87 1.52
N ARG A 192 6.31 -7.27 1.24
CA ARG A 192 5.40 -6.77 2.28
C ARG A 192 5.08 -7.87 3.30
N ASN A 193 4.71 -9.07 2.83
CA ASN A 193 4.38 -10.19 3.72
C ASN A 193 5.59 -10.63 4.55
N LEU A 194 6.79 -10.65 3.96
CA LEU A 194 8.01 -10.98 4.67
C LEU A 194 8.33 -9.94 5.75
N LEU A 195 8.26 -8.65 5.42
CA LEU A 195 8.45 -7.54 6.36
C LEU A 195 7.46 -7.60 7.54
N PHE A 196 6.18 -7.95 7.28
CA PHE A 196 5.21 -8.23 8.34
C PHE A 196 5.66 -9.39 9.23
N SER A 197 6.02 -10.53 8.63
CA SER A 197 6.41 -11.74 9.37
C SER A 197 7.66 -11.53 10.24
N GLN A 198 8.53 -10.60 9.83
CA GLN A 198 9.75 -10.23 10.54
C GLN A 198 9.54 -9.10 11.56
N GLY A 199 8.34 -8.52 11.63
CA GLY A 199 7.98 -7.49 12.62
C GLY A 199 8.41 -6.07 12.26
N PHE A 200 8.89 -5.81 11.04
CA PHE A 200 9.29 -4.46 10.60
C PHE A 200 8.12 -3.48 10.46
N PHE A 201 6.89 -3.99 10.37
CA PHE A 201 5.68 -3.17 10.33
C PHE A 201 4.92 -3.14 11.66
N ASN A 202 5.55 -3.57 12.75
CA ASN A 202 4.97 -3.44 14.08
C ASN A 202 4.96 -1.97 14.55
N PRO A 203 3.93 -1.54 15.30
CA PRO A 203 3.89 -0.23 15.92
C PRO A 203 5.17 0.09 16.71
N GLY A 204 5.68 1.31 16.59
CA GLY A 204 6.90 1.76 17.28
C GLY A 204 8.20 1.49 16.52
N THR A 205 8.14 0.83 15.34
CA THR A 205 9.34 0.62 14.50
C THR A 205 9.76 1.96 13.86
N PRO A 206 11.01 2.42 14.06
CA PRO A 206 11.53 3.60 13.37
C PRO A 206 11.59 3.41 11.86
N PHE A 207 11.23 4.46 11.14
CA PHE A 207 11.20 4.51 9.70
C PHE A 207 11.74 5.83 9.18
N THR A 208 12.83 5.78 8.45
CA THR A 208 13.47 6.96 7.83
C THR A 208 13.26 6.95 6.33
N ILE A 209 12.73 8.06 5.82
CA ILE A 209 12.68 8.36 4.39
C ILE A 209 13.82 9.34 4.10
N HIS A 210 14.78 8.87 3.32
CA HIS A 210 15.92 9.68 2.89
C HIS A 210 15.52 10.62 1.75
N SER A 211 16.34 11.65 1.52
CA SER A 211 16.14 12.53 0.37
C SER A 211 16.33 11.75 -0.95
N TYR A 212 15.71 12.21 -2.04
CA TYR A 212 15.83 11.57 -3.36
C TYR A 212 17.26 11.53 -3.92
N TYR A 213 18.14 12.41 -3.43
CA TYR A 213 19.53 12.50 -3.87
C TYR A 213 20.49 11.76 -2.95
N GLU A 214 20.01 11.34 -1.77
CA GLU A 214 20.79 10.53 -0.87
C GLU A 214 20.83 9.08 -1.35
N ARG A 215 22.00 8.46 -1.19
CA ARG A 215 22.24 7.10 -1.66
C ARG A 215 22.81 6.27 -0.52
N TYR A 216 22.27 5.08 -0.37
CA TYR A 216 22.92 4.04 0.40
C TYR A 216 24.19 3.57 -0.33
N LEU A 217 25.33 3.72 0.34
CA LEU A 217 26.62 3.21 -0.07
C LEU A 217 26.95 2.00 0.81
N GLU A 218 27.10 0.82 0.23
CA GLU A 218 27.36 -0.43 0.97
C GLU A 218 28.69 -0.45 1.73
N LYS A 219 29.57 0.52 1.48
CA LYS A 219 30.85 0.71 2.15
C LYS A 219 31.01 2.20 2.45
N PRO A 220 31.67 2.58 3.56
CA PRO A 220 32.16 3.94 3.69
C PRO A 220 33.18 4.18 2.56
N LEU A 221 33.16 5.39 1.99
CA LEU A 221 34.23 5.87 1.12
C LEU A 221 35.57 5.84 1.85
#